data_AF-A0A2H1WY51-F1
#
_entry.id   AF-A0A2H1WY51-F1
#
_cell.length_a   1.000
_cell.length_b   1.000
_cell.length_c   1.000
_cell.angle_alpha   90.00
_cell.angle_beta   90.00
_cell.angle_gamma   90.00
#
_symmetry.space_group_name_H-M   'P 1'
#
loop_
_entity.id
_entity.type
_entity.pdbx_description
1 polymer ?
#
loop_
_entity_poly.entity_id
_entity_poly.type
_entity_poly.pdbx_seq_one_letter_code
_entity_poly.pdbx_strand_id
1 'polypeptide(L)'
;GKDPVANSQEVPNSRPPEPSRPPPPARPPAAPHYQPPLPATPANSGGLFSSIKGGAGSFLKNLKDTSSKVMQTVQQSIARTDLDISYITSRIIVMPYPSEGLESAYKTNHIDDVRAYLESRHPGGKYSIYNACRGCRLSFPRHVPVTDAVRALWPTPAHRAPLLAPCYALLQHMYQYLGKDDRQAAVITCQDGKQMSCMLVCGLLLYAKLVTVPEDALQMFAVKRTPINIPPSQLRYLYYLSNIIRPEPILPHFRPVTLVSLTIQPVPLFTKARDGCRPYIEIYNEDRMLLSTLQDYDRLHLYSMAEGKVTLPLDTTVVGDVAVCMYHARQQLGRVHSVPVLSLHFHTGFLSVDQHHIKFNRSEIDGIDESLPVNDHFSNNTTAVISLVVQNGERRKPRSDLWEEDHSFPIRTPDVLFSTTLERDETIDNFANLRKNPAAVPKTSML
;
A
#
# COMPACT_ATOMS: atom_id res chain seq x y z
N GLY A 1 -12.32 -68.66 -70.37
CA GLY A 1 -12.65 -67.32 -69.84
C GLY A 1 -11.77 -67.09 -68.63
N LYS A 2 -10.94 -66.04 -68.53
CA LYS A 2 -11.23 -64.60 -68.60
C LYS A 2 -12.32 -64.17 -67.62
N ASP A 3 -11.91 -63.73 -66.42
CA ASP A 3 -11.89 -62.33 -65.94
C ASP A 3 -11.72 -62.31 -64.39
N PRO A 4 -11.39 -61.18 -63.73
CA PRO A 4 -10.26 -60.28 -64.00
C PRO A 4 -9.46 -59.90 -62.72
N VAL A 5 -8.26 -59.36 -62.94
CA VAL A 5 -7.38 -58.74 -61.93
C VAL A 5 -7.87 -57.31 -61.64
N ALA A 6 -8.13 -56.99 -60.37
CA ALA A 6 -8.48 -55.63 -59.94
C ALA A 6 -7.24 -54.89 -59.40
N ASN A 7 -6.81 -53.88 -60.15
CA ASN A 7 -5.85 -52.86 -59.78
C ASN A 7 -6.41 -52.01 -58.62
N SER A 8 -5.72 -51.97 -57.48
CA SER A 8 -5.98 -50.99 -56.43
C SER A 8 -4.95 -49.86 -56.56
N GLN A 9 -5.35 -48.74 -57.15
CA GLN A 9 -4.59 -47.50 -57.15
C GLN A 9 -4.71 -46.80 -55.80
N GLU A 10 -3.57 -46.50 -55.17
CA GLU A 10 -3.48 -45.56 -54.04
C GLU A 10 -3.96 -44.17 -54.48
N VAL A 11 -4.95 -43.64 -53.75
CA VAL A 11 -5.47 -42.28 -53.92
C VAL A 11 -4.64 -41.33 -53.03
N PRO A 12 -4.12 -40.21 -53.54
CA PRO A 12 -3.34 -39.26 -52.73
C PRO A 12 -4.24 -38.51 -51.75
N ASN A 13 -3.86 -38.48 -50.47
CA ASN A 13 -4.47 -37.66 -49.43
C ASN A 13 -4.45 -36.17 -49.81
N SER A 14 -5.63 -35.58 -50.04
CA SER A 14 -5.80 -34.14 -50.23
C SER A 14 -5.63 -33.39 -48.90
N ARG A 15 -4.62 -32.52 -48.84
CA ARG A 15 -4.34 -31.61 -47.71
C ARG A 15 -5.52 -30.63 -47.49
N PRO A 16 -5.93 -30.34 -46.26
CA PRO A 16 -6.98 -29.34 -46.00
C PRO A 16 -6.52 -27.93 -46.41
N PRO A 17 -7.45 -27.03 -46.80
CA PRO A 17 -7.13 -25.70 -47.27
C PRO A 17 -6.53 -24.83 -46.15
N GLU A 18 -5.46 -24.11 -46.49
CA GLU A 18 -4.75 -23.20 -45.60
C GLU A 18 -5.62 -21.95 -45.31
N PRO A 19 -5.68 -21.46 -44.06
CA PRO A 19 -6.47 -20.27 -43.74
C PRO A 19 -5.89 -19.03 -44.41
N SER A 20 -6.75 -18.25 -45.07
CA SER A 20 -6.39 -16.99 -45.71
C SER A 20 -5.87 -15.98 -44.68
N ARG A 21 -4.63 -15.51 -44.89
CA ARG A 21 -4.00 -14.48 -44.08
C ARG A 21 -4.76 -13.15 -44.25
N PRO A 22 -5.14 -12.45 -43.16
CA PRO A 22 -5.74 -11.13 -43.28
C PRO A 22 -4.74 -10.12 -43.89
N PRO A 23 -5.20 -9.12 -44.65
CA PRO A 23 -4.34 -8.10 -45.22
C PRO A 23 -3.65 -7.28 -44.12
N PRO A 24 -2.44 -6.75 -44.37
CA PRO A 24 -1.74 -5.92 -43.39
C PRO A 24 -2.52 -4.64 -43.11
N PRO A 25 -2.43 -4.08 -41.89
CA PRO A 25 -3.10 -2.84 -41.54
C PRO A 25 -2.62 -1.67 -42.40
N ALA A 26 -3.55 -0.78 -42.75
CA ALA A 26 -3.26 0.44 -43.51
C ALA A 26 -2.22 1.31 -42.78
N ARG A 27 -1.25 1.81 -43.55
CA ARG A 27 -0.20 2.73 -43.07
C ARG A 27 -0.87 4.00 -42.51
N PRO A 28 -0.49 4.49 -41.32
CA PRO A 28 -0.99 5.76 -40.80
C PRO A 28 -0.60 6.92 -41.72
N PRO A 29 -1.42 7.99 -41.81
CA PRO A 29 -1.10 9.16 -42.63
C PRO A 29 0.19 9.82 -42.14
N ALA A 30 0.94 10.39 -43.09
CA ALA A 30 2.15 11.15 -42.79
C ALA A 30 1.84 12.32 -41.83
N ALA A 31 2.66 12.46 -40.79
CA ALA A 31 2.57 13.58 -39.86
C ALA A 31 2.74 14.92 -40.62
N PRO A 32 1.95 15.96 -40.30
CA PRO A 32 2.13 17.28 -40.90
C PRO A 32 3.51 17.85 -40.53
N HIS A 33 4.22 18.37 -41.52
CA HIS A 33 5.46 19.12 -41.34
C HIS A 33 5.20 20.36 -40.47
N TYR A 34 5.76 20.36 -39.26
CA TYR A 34 5.90 21.57 -38.45
C TYR A 34 7.06 22.39 -39.01
N GLN A 35 6.77 23.52 -39.63
CA GLN A 35 7.77 24.55 -39.95
C GLN A 35 8.05 25.37 -38.68
N PRO A 36 9.31 25.52 -38.25
CA PRO A 36 9.65 26.41 -37.15
C PRO A 36 9.52 27.88 -37.59
N PRO A 37 9.10 28.81 -36.70
CA PRO A 37 9.02 30.23 -37.05
C PRO A 37 10.41 30.83 -37.30
N LEU A 38 10.51 31.64 -38.36
CA LEU A 38 11.68 32.48 -38.63
C LEU A 38 11.79 33.61 -37.59
N PRO A 39 13.01 34.00 -37.16
CA PRO A 39 13.19 35.13 -36.25
C PRO A 39 12.91 36.46 -36.96
N ALA A 40 12.09 37.30 -36.33
CA ALA A 40 11.91 38.69 -36.72
C ALA A 40 13.19 39.48 -36.46
N THR A 41 13.70 40.14 -37.50
CA THR A 41 14.76 41.14 -37.44
C THR A 41 14.21 42.45 -36.84
N PRO A 42 14.94 43.10 -35.92
CA PRO A 42 14.57 44.42 -35.43
C PRO A 42 14.92 45.51 -36.46
N ALA A 43 14.00 46.45 -36.64
CA ALA A 43 14.19 47.65 -37.42
C ALA A 43 15.15 48.63 -36.73
N ASN A 44 15.97 49.27 -37.56
CA ASN A 44 16.94 50.31 -37.27
C ASN A 44 16.31 51.61 -36.73
N SER A 45 16.90 52.15 -35.66
CA SER A 45 17.06 53.58 -35.37
C SER A 45 18.04 53.68 -34.20
N GLY A 46 19.23 54.28 -34.22
CA GLY A 46 19.77 55.40 -34.98
C GLY A 46 20.50 56.29 -33.94
N GLY A 47 21.78 56.62 -34.18
CA GLY A 47 22.54 57.60 -33.37
C GLY A 47 23.62 56.95 -32.48
N LEU A 48 24.87 56.84 -32.94
CA LEU A 48 25.93 57.86 -33.06
C LEU A 48 26.85 57.92 -31.84
N PHE A 49 28.11 57.66 -32.16
CA PHE A 49 29.31 57.62 -31.35
C PHE A 49 29.49 58.85 -30.43
N SER A 50 29.92 58.60 -29.20
CA SER A 50 30.79 59.53 -28.47
C SER A 50 31.93 58.77 -27.80
N SER A 51 33.13 59.11 -28.25
CA SER A 51 34.46 58.71 -27.81
C SER A 51 34.72 58.87 -26.31
N ILE A 52 35.67 58.05 -25.81
CA ILE A 52 36.82 58.37 -24.91
C ILE A 52 37.18 57.06 -24.18
N LYS A 53 38.21 56.33 -24.62
CA LYS A 53 39.66 56.51 -24.33
C LYS A 53 39.98 56.26 -22.86
N GLY A 54 40.51 55.07 -22.57
CA GLY A 54 41.37 54.85 -21.40
C GLY A 54 41.23 53.48 -20.74
N GLY A 55 42.38 52.86 -20.45
CA GLY A 55 42.54 52.09 -19.22
C GLY A 55 42.55 50.58 -19.36
N ALA A 56 43.75 50.02 -19.22
CA ALA A 56 44.01 48.60 -19.06
C ALA A 56 43.40 48.02 -17.77
N GLY A 57 43.07 46.73 -17.83
CA GLY A 57 43.11 45.81 -16.69
C GLY A 57 41.89 45.78 -15.76
N SER A 58 41.10 44.71 -15.85
CA SER A 58 40.67 43.87 -14.70
C SER A 58 39.74 42.76 -15.21
N PHE A 59 40.34 41.68 -15.70
CA PHE A 59 39.67 40.38 -15.73
C PHE A 59 39.70 39.81 -14.31
N LEU A 60 38.67 39.05 -13.91
CA LEU A 60 38.49 38.37 -12.61
C LEU A 60 37.70 39.14 -11.53
N LYS A 61 36.38 39.30 -11.73
CA LYS A 61 35.45 39.39 -10.57
C LYS A 61 34.01 38.88 -10.78
N ASN A 62 33.60 38.46 -11.99
CA ASN A 62 32.21 38.06 -12.25
C ASN A 62 31.92 36.54 -12.24
N LEU A 63 32.91 35.70 -11.92
CA LEU A 63 32.70 34.23 -11.88
C LEU A 63 32.05 33.74 -10.58
N LYS A 64 32.19 34.49 -9.48
CA LYS A 64 31.69 34.09 -8.14
C LYS A 64 30.20 34.36 -7.95
N ASP A 65 29.70 35.47 -8.51
CA ASP A 65 28.27 35.83 -8.41
C ASP A 65 27.41 35.08 -9.43
N THR A 66 27.96 34.74 -10.60
CA THR A 66 27.27 33.92 -11.60
C THR A 66 27.14 32.47 -11.13
N SER A 67 28.15 31.93 -10.45
CA SER A 67 28.08 30.58 -9.86
C SER A 67 27.03 30.48 -8.75
N SER A 68 26.90 31.52 -7.94
CA SER A 68 25.90 31.55 -6.86
C SER A 68 24.47 31.62 -7.42
N LYS A 69 24.24 32.47 -8.42
CA LYS A 69 22.92 32.59 -9.10
C LYS A 69 22.58 31.36 -9.92
N VAL A 70 23.55 30.72 -10.57
CA VAL A 70 23.32 29.45 -11.28
C VAL A 70 23.08 28.30 -10.30
N MET A 71 23.79 28.21 -9.17
CA MET A 71 23.47 27.23 -8.13
C MET A 71 22.09 27.48 -7.52
N GLN A 72 21.69 28.74 -7.33
CA GLN A 72 20.36 29.10 -6.84
C GLN A 72 19.27 28.80 -7.87
N THR A 73 19.51 29.04 -9.17
CA THR A 73 18.61 28.68 -10.26
C THR A 73 18.54 27.17 -10.47
N VAL A 74 19.64 26.43 -10.26
CA VAL A 74 19.66 24.96 -10.32
C VAL A 74 18.99 24.38 -9.09
N GLN A 75 19.17 24.95 -7.89
CA GLN A 75 18.38 24.60 -6.70
C GLN A 75 16.90 24.96 -6.86
N GLN A 76 16.58 26.07 -7.53
CA GLN A 76 15.19 26.50 -7.81
C GLN A 76 14.56 25.74 -8.98
N SER A 77 15.34 25.23 -9.95
CA SER A 77 14.86 24.39 -11.05
C SER A 77 14.72 22.93 -10.62
N ILE A 78 15.59 22.44 -9.73
CA ILE A 78 15.45 21.15 -9.04
C ILE A 78 14.29 21.20 -8.02
N ALA A 79 13.99 22.39 -7.46
CA ALA A 79 12.80 22.60 -6.63
C ALA A 79 11.49 22.74 -7.43
N ARG A 80 11.51 22.60 -8.76
CA ARG A 80 10.35 22.70 -9.66
C ARG A 80 10.15 21.49 -10.58
N THR A 81 10.70 20.34 -10.23
CA THR A 81 9.99 19.10 -10.53
C THR A 81 8.93 18.95 -9.44
N ASP A 82 7.65 19.05 -9.82
CA ASP A 82 6.51 18.87 -8.91
C ASP A 82 6.45 17.40 -8.44
N LEU A 83 7.45 16.94 -7.69
CA LEU A 83 7.50 15.57 -7.17
C LEU A 83 6.43 15.41 -6.10
N ASP A 84 5.70 14.30 -6.19
CA ASP A 84 4.73 13.90 -5.19
C ASP A 84 5.45 13.29 -3.98
N ILE A 85 6.04 14.15 -3.14
CA ILE A 85 6.78 13.79 -1.93
C ILE A 85 6.28 14.65 -0.78
N SER A 86 5.85 14.01 0.32
CA SER A 86 5.34 14.69 1.51
C SER A 86 6.20 14.37 2.72
N TYR A 87 6.57 15.42 3.47
CA TYR A 87 7.20 15.29 4.78
C TYR A 87 6.10 15.24 5.83
N ILE A 88 5.91 14.07 6.45
CA ILE A 88 5.01 13.92 7.60
C ILE A 88 5.62 14.64 8.80
N THR A 89 6.92 14.42 9.00
CA THR A 89 7.84 15.22 9.80
C THR A 89 9.06 15.51 8.93
N SER A 90 10.01 16.31 9.42
CA SER A 90 11.31 16.56 8.79
C SER A 90 12.12 15.28 8.50
N ARG A 91 11.82 14.18 9.20
CA ARG A 91 12.57 12.91 9.10
C ARG A 91 11.73 11.73 8.63
N ILE A 92 10.42 11.89 8.45
CA ILE A 92 9.52 10.86 7.91
C ILE A 92 8.95 11.38 6.59
N ILE A 93 9.32 10.72 5.50
CA ILE A 93 9.01 11.12 4.13
C ILE A 93 8.12 10.05 3.50
N VAL A 94 7.06 10.47 2.82
CA VAL A 94 6.14 9.59 2.10
C VAL A 94 6.08 9.97 0.64
N MET A 95 6.15 8.98 -0.24
CA MET A 95 6.01 9.19 -1.69
C MET A 95 5.39 7.97 -2.39
N PRO A 96 4.70 8.14 -3.54
CA PRO A 96 4.37 7.06 -4.44
C PRO A 96 5.62 6.35 -4.96
N TYR A 97 5.43 5.14 -5.47
CA TYR A 97 6.49 4.36 -6.08
C TYR A 97 7.01 5.11 -7.31
N PRO A 98 8.30 5.47 -7.36
CA PRO A 98 8.86 6.19 -8.50
C PRO A 98 8.88 5.31 -9.75
N SER A 99 8.53 5.91 -10.88
CA SER A 99 8.59 5.29 -12.20
C SER A 99 10.02 5.18 -12.75
N GLU A 100 10.27 4.15 -13.55
CA GLU A 100 11.51 3.96 -14.30
C GLU A 100 11.19 3.82 -15.80
N GLY A 101 12.09 4.30 -16.69
CA GLY A 101 11.97 4.10 -18.13
C GLY A 101 10.78 4.83 -18.77
N LEU A 102 10.13 4.20 -19.77
CA LEU A 102 9.07 4.81 -20.58
C LEU A 102 7.80 5.17 -19.75
N GLU A 103 7.61 4.52 -18.61
CA GLU A 103 6.54 4.80 -17.64
C GLU A 103 6.60 6.21 -17.02
N SER A 104 7.76 6.86 -17.13
CA SER A 104 7.97 8.19 -16.57
C SER A 104 7.32 9.33 -17.35
N ALA A 105 6.95 9.10 -18.61
CA ALA A 105 6.26 10.11 -19.42
C ALA A 105 4.89 10.52 -18.84
N TYR A 106 4.30 9.69 -17.98
CA TYR A 106 2.96 9.88 -17.43
C TYR A 106 2.90 9.83 -15.89
N LYS A 107 4.03 9.65 -15.21
CA LYS A 107 4.10 9.57 -13.74
C LYS A 107 4.96 10.70 -13.19
N THR A 108 4.42 11.37 -12.17
CA THR A 108 5.02 12.53 -11.52
C THR A 108 6.41 12.27 -10.95
N ASN A 109 6.63 11.07 -10.38
CA ASN A 109 7.89 10.73 -9.72
C ASN A 109 8.77 9.90 -10.66
N HIS A 110 9.65 10.55 -11.44
CA HIS A 110 10.74 9.85 -12.12
C HIS A 110 11.83 9.48 -11.10
N ILE A 111 12.37 8.26 -11.17
CA ILE A 111 13.35 7.76 -10.19
C ILE A 111 14.60 8.64 -10.05
N ASP A 112 15.14 9.16 -11.15
CA ASP A 112 16.33 10.03 -11.12
C ASP A 112 16.05 11.37 -10.48
N ASP A 113 14.87 11.95 -10.70
CA ASP A 113 14.46 13.20 -10.05
C ASP A 113 14.25 12.99 -8.54
N VAL A 114 13.64 11.85 -8.16
CA VAL A 114 13.50 11.47 -6.74
C VAL A 114 14.88 11.29 -6.09
N ARG A 115 15.82 10.60 -6.75
CA ARG A 115 17.20 10.44 -6.23
C ARG A 115 17.88 11.78 -6.06
N ALA A 116 17.82 12.65 -7.07
CA ALA A 116 18.42 13.99 -7.03
C ALA A 116 17.79 14.86 -5.92
N TYR A 117 16.47 14.81 -5.78
CA TYR A 117 15.74 15.52 -4.73
C TYR A 117 16.15 15.05 -3.34
N LEU A 118 16.12 13.73 -3.09
CA LEU A 118 16.50 13.16 -1.79
C LEU A 118 17.96 13.45 -1.44
N GLU A 119 18.89 13.35 -2.41
CA GLU A 119 20.30 13.67 -2.18
C GLU A 119 20.52 15.16 -1.89
N SER A 120 19.75 16.05 -2.53
CA SER A 120 19.83 17.49 -2.27
C SER A 120 19.35 17.89 -0.87
N ARG A 121 18.39 17.14 -0.30
CA ARG A 121 17.80 17.40 1.03
C ARG A 121 18.50 16.62 2.15
N HIS A 122 19.00 15.43 1.84
CA HIS A 122 19.64 14.50 2.79
C HIS A 122 21.02 14.07 2.25
N PRO A 123 21.98 15.01 2.17
CA PRO A 123 23.25 14.78 1.50
C PRO A 123 24.07 13.66 2.14
N GLY A 124 24.79 12.92 1.29
CA GLY A 124 25.57 11.74 1.69
C GLY A 124 24.70 10.49 1.88
N GLY A 125 23.52 10.44 1.25
CA GLY A 125 22.59 9.32 1.35
C GLY A 125 22.11 9.05 2.78
N LYS A 126 21.89 10.11 3.58
CA LYS A 126 21.45 10.00 4.98
C LYS A 126 19.96 9.66 5.10
N TYR A 127 19.49 8.71 4.33
CA TYR A 127 18.11 8.24 4.34
C TYR A 127 18.03 6.74 4.04
N SER A 128 16.99 6.09 4.54
CA SER A 128 16.69 4.69 4.21
C SER A 128 15.29 4.57 3.66
N ILE A 129 15.13 3.70 2.66
CA ILE A 129 13.88 3.50 1.92
C ILE A 129 13.19 2.25 2.44
N TYR A 130 11.92 2.37 2.76
CA TYR A 130 11.02 1.32 3.19
C TYR A 130 9.95 1.12 2.13
N ASN A 131 10.13 0.10 1.29
CA ASN A 131 9.29 -0.17 0.15
C ASN A 131 8.15 -1.14 0.51
N ALA A 132 6.93 -0.62 0.57
CA ALA A 132 5.70 -1.37 0.74
C ALA A 132 4.98 -1.66 -0.60
N CYS A 133 5.62 -1.43 -1.75
CA CYS A 133 5.02 -1.69 -3.06
C CYS A 133 5.16 -3.15 -3.50
N ARG A 134 4.03 -3.80 -3.85
CA ARG A 134 3.99 -5.21 -4.29
C ARG A 134 4.67 -5.40 -5.65
N GLY A 135 5.53 -6.40 -5.75
CA GLY A 135 6.11 -6.82 -7.04
C GLY A 135 7.13 -5.85 -7.63
N CYS A 136 7.55 -4.84 -6.86
CA CYS A 136 8.46 -3.80 -7.31
C CYS A 136 9.78 -3.82 -6.53
N ARG A 137 10.91 -3.61 -7.22
CA ARG A 137 12.22 -3.46 -6.59
C ARG A 137 12.81 -2.12 -6.98
N LEU A 138 13.06 -1.28 -5.98
CA LEU A 138 13.71 0.00 -6.17
C LEU A 138 15.21 -0.17 -6.28
N SER A 139 15.78 0.40 -7.33
CA SER A 139 17.22 0.56 -7.46
C SER A 139 17.61 1.91 -6.86
N PHE A 140 18.41 1.91 -5.81
CA PHE A 140 19.09 3.10 -5.29
C PHE A 140 20.59 2.82 -5.18
N PRO A 141 21.44 3.86 -5.11
CA PRO A 141 22.87 3.68 -4.88
C PRO A 141 23.14 2.77 -3.67
N ARG A 142 24.19 1.94 -3.72
CA ARG A 142 24.47 0.90 -2.71
C ARG A 142 24.59 1.40 -1.27
N HIS A 143 24.93 2.67 -1.08
CA HIS A 143 25.09 3.28 0.24
C HIS A 143 23.74 3.69 0.88
N VAL A 144 22.66 3.73 0.11
CA VAL A 144 21.29 3.99 0.58
C VAL A 144 20.63 2.65 0.91
N PRO A 145 20.31 2.37 2.19
CA PRO A 145 19.66 1.11 2.55
C PRO A 145 18.22 1.07 2.05
N VAL A 146 17.86 0.01 1.32
CA VAL A 146 16.50 -0.24 0.84
C VAL A 146 15.96 -1.51 1.49
N THR A 147 14.89 -1.37 2.25
CA THR A 147 14.16 -2.46 2.92
C THR A 147 12.91 -2.79 2.12
N ASP A 148 12.79 -4.04 1.66
CA ASP A 148 11.58 -4.56 1.05
C ASP A 148 10.59 -4.99 2.14
N ALA A 149 9.72 -4.06 2.54
CA ALA A 149 8.75 -4.24 3.61
C ALA A 149 7.53 -5.06 3.15
N VAL A 150 7.13 -4.96 1.88
CA VAL A 150 5.84 -5.51 1.43
C VAL A 150 5.76 -7.02 1.61
N ARG A 151 6.86 -7.75 1.34
CA ARG A 151 6.88 -9.21 1.38
C ARG A 151 6.78 -9.73 2.80
N ALA A 152 7.41 -9.03 3.75
CA ALA A 152 7.39 -9.42 5.15
C ALA A 152 6.05 -9.09 5.82
N LEU A 153 5.44 -7.95 5.47
CA LEU A 153 4.20 -7.50 6.11
C LEU A 153 2.95 -8.05 5.40
N TRP A 154 2.93 -8.10 4.08
CA TRP A 154 1.77 -8.51 3.28
C TRP A 154 2.12 -9.63 2.29
N PRO A 155 2.33 -10.86 2.79
CA PRO A 155 2.93 -11.95 2.02
C PRO A 155 2.14 -12.33 0.77
N THR A 156 0.82 -12.16 0.77
CA THR A 156 -0.04 -12.42 -0.39
C THR A 156 -1.00 -11.26 -0.65
N PRO A 157 -1.57 -11.11 -1.88
CA PRO A 157 -2.59 -10.11 -2.18
C PRO A 157 -3.85 -10.19 -1.30
N ALA A 158 -4.14 -11.37 -0.73
CA ALA A 158 -5.25 -11.57 0.20
C ALA A 158 -5.03 -10.86 1.55
N HIS A 159 -3.78 -10.58 1.92
CA HIS A 159 -3.45 -9.84 3.13
C HIS A 159 -3.70 -8.35 2.94
N ARG A 160 -4.76 -7.84 3.57
CA ARG A 160 -5.05 -6.39 3.67
C ARG A 160 -4.39 -5.75 4.88
N ALA A 161 -4.43 -6.42 6.03
CA ALA A 161 -3.64 -6.05 7.21
C ALA A 161 -2.22 -6.63 7.12
N PRO A 162 -1.21 -5.97 7.71
CA PRO A 162 0.13 -6.51 7.79
C PRO A 162 0.19 -7.63 8.84
N LEU A 163 1.15 -8.53 8.74
CA LEU A 163 1.50 -9.45 9.83
C LEU A 163 2.04 -8.64 11.03
N LEU A 164 1.57 -8.93 12.23
CA LEU A 164 1.79 -8.11 13.42
C LEU A 164 3.25 -8.15 13.89
N ALA A 165 3.83 -9.34 14.01
CA ALA A 165 5.23 -9.49 14.42
C ALA A 165 6.23 -8.88 13.42
N PRO A 166 6.14 -9.14 12.10
CA PRO A 166 6.95 -8.45 11.11
C PRO A 166 6.75 -6.92 11.10
N CYS A 167 5.52 -6.44 11.30
CA CYS A 167 5.24 -5.02 11.42
C CYS A 167 5.98 -4.41 12.63
N TYR A 168 5.88 -5.05 13.79
CA TYR A 168 6.60 -4.64 15.00
C TYR A 168 8.10 -4.50 14.78
N ALA A 169 8.72 -5.56 14.24
CA ALA A 169 10.16 -5.60 13.98
C ALA A 169 10.60 -4.52 12.99
N LEU A 170 9.79 -4.24 11.96
CA LEU A 170 10.06 -3.17 11.01
C LEU A 170 10.02 -1.79 11.68
N LEU A 171 9.00 -1.53 12.51
CA LEU A 171 8.87 -0.26 13.22
C LEU A 171 10.03 -0.05 14.21
N GLN A 172 10.44 -1.10 14.92
CA GLN A 172 11.63 -1.09 15.76
C GLN A 172 12.89 -0.75 14.95
N HIS A 173 13.07 -1.39 13.79
CA HIS A 173 14.20 -1.10 12.91
C HIS A 173 14.19 0.34 12.40
N MET A 174 13.02 0.86 11.99
CA MET A 174 12.86 2.26 11.56
C MET A 174 13.22 3.24 12.67
N TYR A 175 12.70 3.03 13.88
CA TYR A 175 12.99 3.85 15.05
C TYR A 175 14.49 3.84 15.39
N GLN A 176 15.11 2.65 15.43
CA GLN A 176 16.54 2.51 15.67
C GLN A 176 17.40 3.14 14.57
N TYR A 177 16.96 3.05 13.31
CA TYR A 177 17.63 3.73 12.20
C TYR A 177 17.62 5.24 12.40
N LEU A 178 16.48 5.84 12.73
CA LEU A 178 16.37 7.27 13.01
C LEU A 178 17.18 7.68 14.27
N GLY A 179 17.28 6.81 15.27
CA GLY A 179 18.03 7.08 16.50
C GLY A 179 19.56 7.07 16.37
N LYS A 180 20.13 6.64 15.23
CA LYS A 180 21.60 6.51 15.05
C LYS A 180 22.30 7.82 14.70
N ASP A 181 21.64 8.71 13.96
CA ASP A 181 22.18 10.01 13.50
C ASP A 181 20.98 10.96 13.34
N ASP A 182 21.07 12.17 13.86
CA ASP A 182 20.01 13.18 13.86
C ASP A 182 19.64 13.68 12.45
N ARG A 183 20.52 13.44 11.46
CA ARG A 183 20.28 13.75 10.04
C ARG A 183 19.60 12.62 9.27
N GLN A 184 19.40 11.46 9.87
CA GLN A 184 18.81 10.33 9.16
C GLN A 184 17.31 10.51 8.93
N ALA A 185 16.85 10.25 7.71
CA ALA A 185 15.43 10.24 7.36
C ALA A 185 14.93 8.85 6.91
N ALA A 186 13.67 8.54 7.17
CA ALA A 186 12.98 7.35 6.69
C ALA A 186 12.07 7.74 5.52
N VAL A 187 12.28 7.13 4.36
CA VAL A 187 11.46 7.31 3.16
C VAL A 187 10.55 6.10 3.01
N ILE A 188 9.25 6.28 3.15
CA ILE A 188 8.24 5.23 3.05
C ILE A 188 7.54 5.37 1.71
N THR A 189 7.49 4.27 0.94
CA THR A 189 6.87 4.28 -0.37
C THR A 189 6.00 3.05 -0.59
N CYS A 190 4.86 3.27 -1.25
CA CYS A 190 4.00 2.23 -1.79
C CYS A 190 3.51 2.67 -3.17
N GLN A 191 2.66 1.88 -3.84
CA GLN A 191 2.22 2.16 -5.22
C GLN A 191 1.82 3.62 -5.47
N ASP A 192 1.00 4.20 -4.59
CA ASP A 192 0.43 5.55 -4.69
C ASP A 192 0.79 6.47 -3.50
N GLY A 193 1.59 5.97 -2.56
CA GLY A 193 1.96 6.70 -1.34
C GLY A 193 0.78 6.93 -0.40
N LYS A 194 -0.25 6.07 -0.45
CA LYS A 194 -1.49 6.16 0.34
C LYS A 194 -1.58 5.06 1.40
N GLN A 195 -2.45 4.06 1.21
CA GLN A 195 -2.92 3.15 2.27
C GLN A 195 -1.79 2.42 3.01
N MET A 196 -0.90 1.72 2.29
CA MET A 196 0.20 0.98 2.93
C MET A 196 1.23 1.91 3.59
N SER A 197 1.51 3.08 2.99
CA SER A 197 2.36 4.10 3.61
C SER A 197 1.71 4.66 4.88
N CYS A 198 0.40 4.88 4.87
CA CYS A 198 -0.37 5.33 6.02
C CYS A 198 -0.26 4.34 7.19
N MET A 199 -0.41 3.04 6.93
CA MET A 199 -0.24 1.99 7.94
C MET A 199 1.14 2.04 8.60
N LEU A 200 2.21 2.16 7.81
CA LEU A 200 3.59 2.23 8.33
C LEU A 200 3.87 3.51 9.10
N VAL A 201 3.42 4.66 8.59
CA VAL A 201 3.58 5.95 9.28
C VAL A 201 2.83 5.91 10.60
N CYS A 202 1.54 5.53 10.62
CA CYS A 202 0.75 5.49 11.85
C CYS A 202 1.37 4.53 12.87
N GLY A 203 1.83 3.36 12.41
CA GLY A 203 2.56 2.42 13.25
C GLY A 203 3.82 3.04 13.87
N LEU A 204 4.62 3.77 13.08
CA LEU A 204 5.84 4.42 13.58
C LEU A 204 5.55 5.54 14.58
N LEU A 205 4.52 6.36 14.33
CA LEU A 205 4.12 7.43 15.25
C LEU A 205 3.65 6.88 16.60
N LEU A 206 2.88 5.79 16.58
CA LEU A 206 2.50 5.04 17.78
C LEU A 206 3.73 4.44 18.48
N TYR A 207 4.57 3.76 17.70
CA TYR A 207 5.78 3.11 18.20
C TYR A 207 6.71 4.11 18.90
N ALA A 208 6.90 5.30 18.33
CA ALA A 208 7.76 6.36 18.88
C ALA A 208 7.12 7.17 20.01
N LYS A 209 5.88 6.86 20.44
CA LYS A 209 5.16 7.58 21.51
C LYS A 209 4.82 9.04 21.19
N LEU A 210 4.76 9.40 19.91
CA LEU A 210 4.23 10.72 19.53
C LEU A 210 2.73 10.81 19.81
N VAL A 211 2.01 9.74 19.49
CA VAL A 211 0.59 9.57 19.76
C VAL A 211 0.35 8.21 20.40
N THR A 212 -0.75 8.07 21.12
CA THR A 212 -1.12 6.82 21.81
C THR A 212 -2.33 6.13 21.17
N VAL A 213 -3.07 6.86 20.33
CA VAL A 213 -4.32 6.41 19.73
C VAL A 213 -4.20 6.44 18.20
N PRO A 214 -4.58 5.36 17.48
CA PRO A 214 -4.44 5.29 16.03
C PRO A 214 -5.07 6.44 15.24
N GLU A 215 -6.23 6.94 15.66
CA GLU A 215 -6.94 8.02 14.97
C GLU A 215 -6.15 9.33 14.95
N ASP A 216 -5.41 9.64 16.01
CA ASP A 216 -4.59 10.85 16.06
C ASP A 216 -3.43 10.75 15.04
N ALA A 217 -2.89 9.54 14.84
CA ALA A 217 -1.90 9.26 13.80
C ALA A 217 -2.49 9.38 12.39
N LEU A 218 -3.70 8.85 12.19
CA LEU A 218 -4.44 8.93 10.93
C LEU A 218 -4.76 10.39 10.57
N GLN A 219 -5.16 11.20 11.54
CA GLN A 219 -5.41 12.62 11.34
C GLN A 219 -4.14 13.36 10.90
N MET A 220 -3.01 13.08 11.53
CA MET A 220 -1.73 13.66 11.13
C MET A 220 -1.37 13.28 9.68
N PHE A 221 -1.54 12.00 9.31
CA PHE A 221 -1.32 11.55 7.93
C PHE A 221 -2.28 12.24 6.95
N ALA A 222 -3.56 12.39 7.33
CA ALA A 222 -4.57 13.03 6.50
C ALA A 222 -4.22 14.49 6.18
N VAL A 223 -3.76 15.23 7.19
CA VAL A 223 -3.37 16.65 7.05
C VAL A 223 -2.05 16.80 6.29
N LYS A 224 -1.06 15.94 6.53
CA LYS A 224 0.29 16.06 5.95
C LYS A 224 0.44 15.41 4.57
N ARG A 225 -0.41 14.45 4.23
CA ARG A 225 -0.33 13.67 2.97
C ARG A 225 -1.64 13.72 2.22
N THR A 226 -2.64 12.98 2.69
CA THR A 226 -3.97 12.91 2.08
C THR A 226 -4.93 12.17 3.00
N PRO A 227 -6.22 12.54 3.07
CA PRO A 227 -7.23 11.76 3.78
C PRO A 227 -7.33 10.34 3.22
N ILE A 228 -7.36 9.35 4.10
CA ILE A 228 -7.46 7.92 3.75
C ILE A 228 -8.56 7.28 4.57
N ASN A 229 -9.51 6.64 3.88
CA ASN A 229 -10.35 5.64 4.51
C ASN A 229 -9.53 4.34 4.63
N ILE A 230 -8.94 4.13 5.81
CA ILE A 230 -8.06 2.99 6.05
C ILE A 230 -8.89 1.71 6.15
N PRO A 231 -8.46 0.57 5.57
CA PRO A 231 -9.17 -0.69 5.74
C PRO A 231 -9.39 -1.02 7.22
N PRO A 232 -10.59 -1.45 7.63
CA PRO A 232 -10.88 -1.77 9.03
C PRO A 232 -9.91 -2.76 9.66
N SER A 233 -9.38 -3.72 8.89
CA SER A 233 -8.33 -4.61 9.38
C SER A 233 -7.02 -3.91 9.71
N GLN A 234 -6.58 -2.95 8.91
CA GLN A 234 -5.36 -2.19 9.19
C GLN A 234 -5.53 -1.35 10.47
N LEU A 235 -6.69 -0.71 10.65
CA LEU A 235 -6.99 0.01 11.89
C LEU A 235 -6.97 -0.93 13.12
N ARG A 236 -7.60 -2.10 13.02
CA ARG A 236 -7.56 -3.13 14.09
C ARG A 236 -6.13 -3.53 14.46
N TYR A 237 -5.24 -3.62 13.47
CA TYR A 237 -3.84 -3.95 13.69
C TYR A 237 -3.04 -2.80 14.31
N LEU A 238 -3.39 -1.54 14.04
CA LEU A 238 -2.84 -0.39 14.79
C LEU A 238 -3.28 -0.43 16.26
N TYR A 239 -4.51 -0.88 16.55
CA TYR A 239 -4.97 -1.12 17.91
C TYR A 239 -4.22 -2.27 18.60
N TYR A 240 -3.99 -3.39 17.91
CA TYR A 240 -3.14 -4.46 18.42
C TYR A 240 -1.72 -3.97 18.73
N LEU A 241 -1.13 -3.17 17.83
CA LEU A 241 0.17 -2.55 18.07
C LEU A 241 0.13 -1.64 19.30
N SER A 242 -0.87 -0.75 19.42
CA SER A 242 -1.03 0.15 20.57
C SER A 242 -1.13 -0.64 21.89
N ASN A 243 -1.86 -1.75 21.89
CA ASN A 243 -1.95 -2.66 23.03
C ASN A 243 -0.60 -3.24 23.45
N ILE A 244 0.26 -3.64 22.50
CA ILE A 244 1.57 -4.20 22.79
C ILE A 244 2.52 -3.13 23.34
N ILE A 245 2.50 -1.93 22.78
CA ILE A 245 3.53 -0.92 23.10
C ILE A 245 3.19 -0.06 24.32
N ARG A 246 1.94 -0.03 24.80
CA ARG A 246 1.51 0.84 25.90
C ARG A 246 2.27 0.55 27.22
N PRO A 247 2.23 1.46 28.22
CA PRO A 247 3.01 1.32 29.46
C PRO A 247 2.81 -0.01 30.19
N GLU A 248 1.56 -0.46 30.25
CA GLU A 248 1.17 -1.77 30.77
C GLU A 248 0.77 -2.67 29.59
N PRO A 249 1.71 -3.34 28.93
CA PRO A 249 1.48 -3.99 27.64
C PRO A 249 0.43 -5.11 27.75
N ILE A 250 -0.47 -5.18 26.78
CA ILE A 250 -1.30 -6.36 26.53
C ILE A 250 -0.61 -7.16 25.44
N LEU A 251 0.04 -8.25 25.85
CA LEU A 251 0.76 -9.12 24.93
C LEU A 251 -0.16 -10.21 24.38
N PRO A 252 -0.05 -10.54 23.09
CA PRO A 252 -0.82 -11.64 22.51
C PRO A 252 -0.37 -12.99 23.07
N HIS A 253 -1.32 -13.86 23.40
CA HIS A 253 -1.02 -15.25 23.76
C HIS A 253 -0.79 -16.14 22.53
N PHE A 254 -0.30 -17.36 22.73
CA PHE A 254 -0.05 -18.35 21.65
C PHE A 254 -0.95 -19.60 21.73
N ARG A 255 -2.13 -19.49 22.36
CA ARG A 255 -3.15 -20.55 22.36
C ARG A 255 -3.71 -20.77 20.95
N PRO A 256 -3.76 -22.02 20.45
CA PRO A 256 -4.43 -22.34 19.19
C PRO A 256 -5.92 -22.03 19.25
N VAL A 257 -6.46 -21.63 18.10
CA VAL A 257 -7.88 -21.31 17.95
C VAL A 257 -8.44 -22.16 16.83
N THR A 258 -9.43 -22.98 17.14
CA THR A 258 -10.16 -23.75 16.14
C THR A 258 -11.32 -22.92 15.63
N LEU A 259 -11.27 -22.58 14.34
CA LEU A 259 -12.35 -21.91 13.64
C LEU A 259 -13.39 -22.95 13.24
N VAL A 260 -14.64 -22.75 13.64
CA VAL A 260 -15.75 -23.69 13.42
C VAL A 260 -16.52 -23.30 12.17
N SER A 261 -17.04 -22.08 12.11
CA SER A 261 -17.84 -21.61 10.98
C SER A 261 -17.75 -20.10 10.78
N LEU A 262 -18.00 -19.66 9.54
CA LEU A 262 -18.27 -18.27 9.20
C LEU A 262 -19.75 -18.14 8.82
N THR A 263 -20.47 -17.25 9.51
CA THR A 263 -21.85 -16.88 9.18
C THR A 263 -21.92 -15.42 8.76
N ILE A 264 -22.55 -15.12 7.62
CA ILE A 264 -22.75 -13.75 7.13
C ILE A 264 -24.25 -13.53 6.94
N GLN A 265 -24.76 -12.42 7.46
CA GLN A 265 -26.17 -12.07 7.41
C GLN A 265 -26.35 -10.58 7.18
N PRO A 266 -27.19 -10.14 6.21
CA PRO A 266 -27.89 -10.95 5.20
C PRO A 266 -26.97 -11.57 4.13
N VAL A 267 -27.53 -12.40 3.23
CA VAL A 267 -26.79 -12.95 2.06
C VAL A 267 -26.29 -11.82 1.14
N PRO A 268 -24.98 -11.72 0.84
CA PRO A 268 -24.47 -10.77 -0.15
C PRO A 268 -24.91 -11.09 -1.59
N LEU A 269 -25.13 -10.07 -2.42
CA LEU A 269 -25.81 -10.19 -3.72
C LEU A 269 -24.84 -10.09 -4.91
N PHE A 270 -23.94 -11.05 -5.06
CA PHE A 270 -22.86 -11.04 -6.06
C PHE A 270 -23.19 -11.70 -7.42
N THR A 271 -24.33 -12.37 -7.56
CA THR A 271 -24.81 -12.86 -8.86
C THR A 271 -25.05 -11.71 -9.83
N LYS A 272 -25.15 -12.03 -11.13
CA LYS A 272 -25.51 -11.05 -12.17
C LYS A 272 -26.90 -10.45 -11.93
N ALA A 273 -27.85 -11.27 -11.46
CA ALA A 273 -29.22 -10.85 -11.17
C ALA A 273 -29.38 -10.15 -9.81
N ARG A 274 -28.29 -10.00 -9.03
CA ARG A 274 -28.30 -9.37 -7.70
C ARG A 274 -29.28 -10.04 -6.72
N ASP A 275 -29.32 -11.36 -6.74
CA ASP A 275 -30.28 -12.18 -5.98
C ASP A 275 -29.61 -13.22 -5.05
N GLY A 276 -28.29 -13.22 -4.95
CA GLY A 276 -27.57 -14.14 -4.09
C GLY A 276 -26.06 -14.16 -4.33
N CYS A 277 -25.38 -15.17 -3.79
CA CYS A 277 -23.98 -15.45 -4.09
C CYS A 277 -23.69 -16.95 -4.08
N ARG A 278 -22.66 -17.34 -4.81
CA ARG A 278 -22.07 -18.69 -4.78
C ARG A 278 -20.70 -18.60 -4.13
N PRO A 279 -20.61 -18.72 -2.79
CA PRO A 279 -19.41 -18.38 -2.08
C PRO A 279 -18.46 -19.57 -1.90
N TYR A 280 -17.18 -19.26 -1.84
CA TYR A 280 -16.16 -20.14 -1.27
C TYR A 280 -15.19 -19.27 -0.45
N ILE A 281 -14.38 -19.89 0.38
CA ILE A 281 -13.45 -19.20 1.27
C ILE A 281 -12.02 -19.71 1.12
N GLU A 282 -11.08 -18.84 1.47
CA GLU A 282 -9.68 -19.17 1.69
C GLU A 282 -9.28 -18.70 3.09
N ILE A 283 -8.58 -19.55 3.84
CA ILE A 283 -8.05 -19.21 5.17
C ILE A 283 -6.53 -19.16 5.08
N TYR A 284 -5.97 -18.02 5.43
CA TYR A 284 -4.54 -17.82 5.59
C TYR A 284 -4.21 -17.70 7.06
N ASN A 285 -3.13 -18.35 7.47
CA ASN A 285 -2.54 -18.18 8.79
C ASN A 285 -1.06 -17.85 8.58
N GLU A 286 -0.65 -16.67 9.08
CA GLU A 286 0.66 -16.08 8.78
C GLU A 286 0.87 -15.96 7.25
N ASP A 287 1.94 -16.54 6.72
CA ASP A 287 2.31 -16.47 5.30
C ASP A 287 1.73 -17.62 4.45
N ARG A 288 0.89 -18.49 5.02
CA ARG A 288 0.41 -19.72 4.36
C ARG A 288 -1.11 -19.75 4.21
N MET A 289 -1.58 -20.21 3.05
CA MET A 289 -2.96 -20.63 2.86
C MET A 289 -3.15 -22.03 3.43
N LEU A 290 -3.97 -22.18 4.48
CA LEU A 290 -4.26 -23.46 5.12
C LEU A 290 -5.45 -24.19 4.49
N LEU A 291 -6.45 -23.43 4.03
CA LEU A 291 -7.69 -23.97 3.48
C LEU A 291 -8.11 -23.16 2.26
N SER A 292 -8.61 -23.84 1.23
CA SER A 292 -9.49 -23.28 0.21
C SER A 292 -10.69 -24.22 0.05
N THR A 293 -11.91 -23.68 0.12
CA THR A 293 -13.14 -24.47 -0.10
C THR A 293 -13.61 -24.39 -1.54
N LEU A 294 -12.78 -23.87 -2.46
CA LEU A 294 -13.09 -23.85 -3.87
C LEU A 294 -13.25 -25.28 -4.39
N GLN A 295 -14.39 -25.54 -5.01
CA GLN A 295 -14.71 -26.82 -5.66
C GLN A 295 -15.14 -26.54 -7.10
N ASP A 296 -15.43 -27.60 -7.85
CA ASP A 296 -16.09 -27.48 -9.15
C ASP A 296 -17.32 -26.57 -9.03
N TYR A 297 -17.49 -25.68 -10.01
CA TYR A 297 -18.48 -24.61 -9.95
C TYR A 297 -19.87 -25.13 -9.57
N ASP A 298 -20.29 -26.25 -10.16
CA ASP A 298 -21.62 -26.83 -9.97
C ASP A 298 -21.83 -27.47 -8.59
N ARG A 299 -20.76 -27.73 -7.84
CA ARG A 299 -20.79 -28.26 -6.47
C ARG A 299 -20.88 -27.17 -5.41
N LEU A 300 -20.57 -25.92 -5.76
CA LEU A 300 -20.68 -24.80 -4.84
C LEU A 300 -22.14 -24.39 -4.67
N HIS A 301 -22.59 -24.31 -3.42
CA HIS A 301 -23.95 -23.89 -3.08
C HIS A 301 -24.22 -22.46 -3.53
N LEU A 302 -25.39 -22.23 -4.14
CA LEU A 302 -25.88 -20.90 -4.47
C LEU A 302 -26.83 -20.44 -3.36
N TYR A 303 -26.37 -19.54 -2.51
CA TYR A 303 -27.20 -18.91 -1.49
C TYR A 303 -28.05 -17.83 -2.14
N SER A 304 -29.37 -17.95 -2.03
CA SER A 304 -30.31 -16.90 -2.46
C SER A 304 -30.70 -15.98 -1.30
N MET A 305 -31.29 -14.82 -1.61
CA MET A 305 -31.88 -13.93 -0.60
C MET A 305 -32.85 -14.64 0.36
N ALA A 306 -33.59 -15.65 -0.12
CA ALA A 306 -34.58 -16.38 0.67
C ALA A 306 -33.95 -17.18 1.83
N GLU A 307 -32.67 -17.55 1.74
CA GLU A 307 -31.96 -18.24 2.82
C GLU A 307 -31.61 -17.32 3.99
N GLY A 308 -31.63 -16.01 3.78
CA GLY A 308 -31.40 -14.99 4.81
C GLY A 308 -29.95 -14.87 5.30
N LYS A 309 -29.15 -15.94 5.29
CA LYS A 309 -27.74 -15.93 5.69
C LYS A 309 -26.89 -16.94 4.91
N VAL A 310 -25.60 -16.67 4.82
CA VAL A 310 -24.56 -17.62 4.37
C VAL A 310 -23.93 -18.25 5.60
N THR A 311 -23.72 -19.57 5.63
CA THR A 311 -22.95 -20.24 6.70
C THR A 311 -22.03 -21.29 6.09
N LEU A 312 -20.72 -21.14 6.31
CA LEU A 312 -19.66 -21.97 5.74
C LEU A 312 -18.83 -22.59 6.87
N PRO A 313 -18.57 -23.92 6.85
CA PRO A 313 -17.68 -24.56 7.80
C PRO A 313 -16.22 -24.14 7.53
N LEU A 314 -15.44 -23.95 8.61
CA LEU A 314 -14.02 -23.58 8.54
C LEU A 314 -13.11 -24.74 8.95
N ASP A 315 -13.48 -25.47 10.01
CA ASP A 315 -12.78 -26.66 10.54
C ASP A 315 -11.24 -26.59 10.54
N THR A 316 -10.69 -25.41 10.86
CA THR A 316 -9.25 -25.12 10.74
C THR A 316 -8.72 -24.57 12.05
N THR A 317 -7.56 -25.06 12.49
CA THR A 317 -6.88 -24.56 13.70
C THR A 317 -5.75 -23.61 13.32
N VAL A 318 -5.72 -22.42 13.93
CA VAL A 318 -4.83 -21.29 13.60
C VAL A 318 -4.17 -20.72 14.86
N VAL A 319 -3.01 -20.05 14.70
CA VAL A 319 -2.29 -19.31 15.76
C VAL A 319 -1.61 -18.09 15.15
N GLY A 320 -1.63 -16.95 15.84
CA GLY A 320 -1.10 -15.68 15.34
C GLY A 320 -2.09 -14.96 14.42
N ASP A 321 -1.58 -14.44 13.31
CA ASP A 321 -2.29 -13.66 12.30
C ASP A 321 -3.15 -14.52 11.37
N VAL A 322 -4.42 -14.14 11.20
CA VAL A 322 -5.40 -14.90 10.42
C VAL A 322 -6.12 -13.98 9.44
N ALA A 323 -6.22 -14.43 8.19
CA ALA A 323 -7.09 -13.83 7.18
C ALA A 323 -8.10 -14.85 6.67
N VAL A 324 -9.40 -14.54 6.78
CA VAL A 324 -10.49 -15.31 6.18
C VAL A 324 -11.06 -14.51 5.01
N CYS A 325 -10.83 -14.98 3.79
CA CYS A 325 -11.23 -14.31 2.56
C CYS A 325 -12.39 -15.05 1.91
N MET A 326 -13.48 -14.34 1.61
CA MET A 326 -14.64 -14.89 0.92
C MET A 326 -14.68 -14.38 -0.51
N TYR A 327 -15.00 -15.28 -1.44
CA TYR A 327 -15.12 -15.00 -2.86
C TYR A 327 -16.44 -15.52 -3.39
N HIS A 328 -16.97 -14.86 -4.42
CA HIS A 328 -18.04 -15.37 -5.25
C HIS A 328 -17.43 -16.05 -6.48
N ALA A 329 -17.68 -17.36 -6.63
CA ALA A 329 -17.35 -18.07 -7.85
C ALA A 329 -18.32 -17.66 -8.96
N ARG A 330 -17.78 -17.13 -10.05
CA ARG A 330 -18.55 -16.69 -11.23
C ARG A 330 -18.06 -17.42 -12.47
N GLN A 331 -18.97 -18.11 -13.14
CA GLN A 331 -18.65 -18.77 -14.41
C GLN A 331 -18.85 -17.81 -15.58
N GLN A 332 -17.83 -17.67 -16.42
CA GLN A 332 -17.88 -16.88 -17.65
C GLN A 332 -17.04 -17.58 -18.73
N LEU A 333 -17.66 -17.83 -19.90
CA LEU A 333 -17.01 -18.50 -21.04
C LEU A 333 -16.31 -19.82 -20.66
N GLY A 334 -16.99 -20.64 -19.84
CA GLY A 334 -16.46 -21.94 -19.40
C GLY A 334 -15.35 -21.88 -18.35
N ARG A 335 -14.94 -20.68 -17.90
CA ARG A 335 -13.94 -20.50 -16.83
C ARG A 335 -14.59 -19.97 -15.56
N VAL A 336 -14.09 -20.46 -14.42
CA VAL A 336 -14.49 -19.97 -13.10
C VAL A 336 -13.55 -18.83 -12.71
N HIS A 337 -14.14 -17.69 -12.38
CA HIS A 337 -13.45 -16.52 -11.87
C HIS A 337 -13.84 -16.28 -10.41
N SER A 338 -12.86 -15.89 -9.61
CA SER A 338 -13.05 -15.54 -8.22
C SER A 338 -13.28 -14.05 -8.09
N VAL A 339 -14.50 -13.66 -7.72
CA VAL A 339 -14.84 -12.26 -7.44
C VAL A 339 -14.68 -12.04 -5.93
N PRO A 340 -13.76 -11.19 -5.45
CA PRO A 340 -13.64 -10.90 -4.01
C PRO A 340 -14.95 -10.35 -3.46
N VAL A 341 -15.41 -10.92 -2.34
CA VAL A 341 -16.62 -10.47 -1.63
C VAL A 341 -16.21 -9.65 -0.42
N LEU A 342 -15.53 -10.27 0.54
CA LEU A 342 -15.06 -9.63 1.77
C LEU A 342 -13.84 -10.34 2.32
N SER A 343 -13.13 -9.70 3.24
CA SER A 343 -12.09 -10.35 4.05
C SER A 343 -12.14 -9.91 5.51
N LEU A 344 -11.83 -10.84 6.40
CA LEU A 344 -11.80 -10.65 7.84
C LEU A 344 -10.40 -10.97 8.35
N HIS A 345 -9.79 -10.04 9.07
CA HIS A 345 -8.44 -10.19 9.59
C HIS A 345 -8.42 -9.97 11.10
N PHE A 346 -7.76 -10.86 11.84
CA PHE A 346 -7.62 -10.77 13.29
C PHE A 346 -6.37 -11.52 13.74
N HIS A 347 -5.90 -11.20 14.95
CA HIS A 347 -4.80 -11.90 15.59
C HIS A 347 -5.34 -12.71 16.78
N THR A 348 -5.20 -14.04 16.71
CA THR A 348 -5.75 -14.99 17.70
C THR A 348 -5.29 -14.71 19.13
N GLY A 349 -4.08 -14.18 19.31
CA GLY A 349 -3.52 -13.87 20.62
C GLY A 349 -4.23 -12.78 21.43
N PHE A 350 -5.14 -12.03 20.81
CA PHE A 350 -5.96 -11.02 21.50
C PHE A 350 -7.38 -11.50 21.82
N LEU A 351 -7.68 -12.78 21.57
CA LEU A 351 -8.96 -13.37 21.95
C LEU A 351 -8.95 -13.74 23.43
N SER A 352 -10.10 -13.64 24.09
CA SER A 352 -10.22 -14.17 25.46
C SER A 352 -10.29 -15.69 25.43
N VAL A 353 -9.86 -16.34 26.52
CA VAL A 353 -9.85 -17.82 26.64
C VAL A 353 -11.26 -18.41 26.61
N ASP A 354 -12.25 -17.67 27.09
CA ASP A 354 -13.67 -18.00 27.08
C ASP A 354 -14.40 -17.48 25.84
N GLN A 355 -13.69 -16.90 24.87
CA GLN A 355 -14.31 -16.37 23.67
C GLN A 355 -14.72 -17.51 22.73
N HIS A 356 -15.99 -17.48 22.30
CA HIS A 356 -16.58 -18.50 21.41
C HIS A 356 -16.93 -17.98 20.01
N HIS A 357 -16.85 -16.66 19.80
CA HIS A 357 -17.07 -16.05 18.50
C HIS A 357 -16.40 -14.69 18.36
N ILE A 358 -16.21 -14.26 17.13
CA ILE A 358 -15.87 -12.88 16.77
C ILE A 358 -16.97 -12.36 15.87
N LYS A 359 -17.59 -11.24 16.25
CA LYS A 359 -18.58 -10.56 15.42
C LYS A 359 -17.94 -9.33 14.80
N PHE A 360 -18.05 -9.22 13.48
CA PHE A 360 -17.68 -8.04 12.69
C PHE A 360 -18.96 -7.39 12.20
N ASN A 361 -19.15 -6.12 12.57
CA ASN A 361 -20.17 -5.28 11.97
C ASN A 361 -19.72 -4.80 10.59
N ARG A 362 -20.63 -4.25 9.79
CA ARG A 362 -20.34 -3.78 8.42
C ARG A 362 -19.07 -2.92 8.32
N SER A 363 -18.90 -1.97 9.25
CA SER A 363 -17.74 -1.07 9.30
C SER A 363 -16.42 -1.75 9.71
N GLU A 364 -16.45 -3.02 10.12
CA GLU A 364 -15.30 -3.79 10.58
C GLU A 364 -14.85 -4.84 9.56
N ILE A 365 -15.52 -4.91 8.40
CA ILE A 365 -15.32 -5.88 7.33
C ILE A 365 -14.59 -5.21 6.17
N ASP A 366 -13.47 -5.80 5.74
CA ASP A 366 -12.80 -5.29 4.55
C ASP A 366 -13.53 -5.77 3.27
N GLY A 367 -13.51 -4.94 2.23
CA GLY A 367 -14.12 -5.24 0.93
C GLY A 367 -15.48 -4.59 0.74
N ILE A 368 -16.05 -4.04 1.81
CA ILE A 368 -17.23 -3.16 1.75
C ILE A 368 -16.73 -1.71 1.76
N ASP A 369 -16.52 -1.15 0.57
CA ASP A 369 -16.11 0.25 0.41
C ASP A 369 -17.31 1.08 -0.03
N GLU A 370 -17.74 2.00 0.82
CA GLU A 370 -18.93 2.85 0.63
C GLU A 370 -18.85 3.74 -0.62
N SER A 371 -17.65 4.01 -1.10
CA SER A 371 -17.42 4.83 -2.30
C SER A 371 -17.45 4.03 -3.61
N LEU A 372 -17.47 2.69 -3.53
CA LEU A 372 -17.36 1.80 -4.69
C LEU A 372 -18.67 1.03 -4.94
N PRO A 373 -18.96 0.63 -6.20
CA PRO A 373 -20.16 -0.15 -6.53
C PRO A 373 -20.29 -1.49 -5.80
N VAL A 374 -19.21 -2.00 -5.22
CA VAL A 374 -19.24 -3.21 -4.39
C VAL A 374 -20.15 -3.04 -3.16
N ASN A 375 -20.33 -1.80 -2.68
CA ASN A 375 -21.18 -1.44 -1.55
C ASN A 375 -22.64 -1.92 -1.71
N ASP A 376 -23.16 -1.80 -2.93
CA ASP A 376 -24.56 -2.11 -3.28
C ASP A 376 -24.89 -3.61 -3.21
N HIS A 377 -23.86 -4.45 -3.09
CA HIS A 377 -24.03 -5.89 -2.93
C HIS A 377 -24.32 -6.31 -1.48
N PHE A 378 -24.29 -5.38 -0.53
CA PHE A 378 -24.40 -5.66 0.89
C PHE A 378 -25.46 -4.78 1.56
N SER A 379 -26.31 -5.38 2.40
CA SER A 379 -27.27 -4.63 3.22
C SER A 379 -26.58 -3.79 4.32
N ASN A 380 -27.18 -2.66 4.72
CA ASN A 380 -26.63 -1.77 5.75
C ASN A 380 -26.42 -2.47 7.11
N ASN A 381 -27.23 -3.50 7.42
CA ASN A 381 -27.11 -4.30 8.64
C ASN A 381 -26.24 -5.57 8.47
N THR A 382 -25.39 -5.62 7.44
CA THR A 382 -24.50 -6.77 7.21
C THR A 382 -23.59 -7.00 8.40
N THR A 383 -23.54 -8.24 8.87
CA THR A 383 -22.62 -8.71 9.91
C THR A 383 -21.98 -10.03 9.50
N ALA A 384 -20.76 -10.25 9.94
CA ALA A 384 -20.05 -11.51 9.80
C ALA A 384 -19.66 -12.04 11.19
N VAL A 385 -19.94 -13.31 11.47
CA VAL A 385 -19.64 -13.96 12.74
C VAL A 385 -18.78 -15.19 12.47
N ILE A 386 -17.59 -15.22 13.05
CA ILE A 386 -16.74 -16.41 13.09
C ILE A 386 -16.99 -17.12 14.41
N SER A 387 -17.54 -18.32 14.39
CA SER A 387 -17.63 -19.18 15.57
C SER A 387 -16.31 -19.91 15.76
N LEU A 388 -15.81 -19.97 16.99
CA LEU A 388 -14.48 -20.50 17.29
C LEU A 388 -14.38 -21.11 18.68
N VAL A 389 -13.29 -21.84 18.91
CA VAL A 389 -12.90 -22.36 20.23
C VAL A 389 -11.43 -22.05 20.47
N VAL A 390 -11.14 -21.29 21.53
CA VAL A 390 -9.78 -21.08 22.01
C VAL A 390 -9.35 -22.31 22.82
N GLN A 391 -8.27 -22.96 22.40
CA GLN A 391 -7.82 -24.21 23.01
C GLN A 391 -7.13 -23.97 24.37
N ASN A 392 -7.25 -24.97 25.25
CA ASN A 392 -6.49 -25.01 26.50
C ASN A 392 -5.05 -25.44 26.22
N GLY A 393 -4.10 -24.54 26.46
CA GLY A 393 -2.67 -24.77 26.28
C GLY A 393 -2.04 -23.91 25.19
N GLU A 394 -0.85 -23.41 25.44
CA GLU A 394 -0.08 -22.65 24.46
C GLU A 394 0.75 -23.58 23.59
N ARG A 395 0.78 -23.33 22.27
CA ARG A 395 1.80 -23.95 21.43
C ARG A 395 3.16 -23.31 21.73
N ARG A 396 4.26 -24.00 21.36
CA ARG A 396 5.61 -23.45 21.44
C ARG A 396 5.62 -22.07 20.79
N LYS A 397 5.96 -21.04 21.59
CA LYS A 397 6.03 -19.65 21.17
C LYS A 397 7.03 -19.52 20.01
N PRO A 398 6.61 -19.12 18.80
CA PRO A 398 7.55 -18.76 17.75
C PRO A 398 8.24 -17.47 18.18
N ARG A 399 9.53 -17.52 18.52
CA ARG A 399 10.39 -16.35 18.83
C ARG A 399 9.67 -15.27 19.67
N SER A 400 9.42 -15.62 20.92
CA SER A 400 8.74 -14.82 21.96
C SER A 400 9.36 -13.43 22.22
N ASP A 401 10.60 -13.24 21.79
CA ASP A 401 11.48 -12.20 22.31
C ASP A 401 11.14 -10.78 21.80
N LEU A 402 10.44 -10.65 20.67
CA LEU A 402 10.29 -9.37 19.95
C LEU A 402 9.66 -8.24 20.79
N TRP A 403 8.63 -8.56 21.57
CA TRP A 403 7.93 -7.60 22.43
C TRP A 403 7.95 -8.00 23.91
N GLU A 404 8.32 -9.24 24.26
CA GLU A 404 8.48 -9.63 25.67
C GLU A 404 9.75 -9.02 26.29
N GLU A 405 10.80 -8.80 25.48
CA GLU A 405 12.03 -8.11 25.91
C GLU A 405 11.94 -6.59 25.71
N ASP A 406 10.83 -6.08 25.18
CA ASP A 406 10.69 -4.66 24.87
C ASP A 406 10.23 -3.84 26.09
N HIS A 407 11.17 -3.54 26.98
CA HIS A 407 10.97 -2.71 28.19
C HIS A 407 10.77 -1.21 27.90
N SER A 408 10.33 -0.84 26.71
CA SER A 408 10.53 0.51 26.19
C SER A 408 9.56 1.58 26.63
N PHE A 409 8.83 1.33 27.73
CA PHE A 409 8.22 2.39 28.52
C PHE A 409 9.05 2.64 29.79
N PRO A 410 9.64 3.84 30.01
CA PRO A 410 9.50 5.10 29.25
C PRO A 410 10.62 5.35 28.20
N ILE A 411 11.33 4.31 27.75
CA ILE A 411 12.58 4.46 26.97
C ILE A 411 12.38 5.12 25.59
N ARG A 412 11.21 4.98 24.96
CA ARG A 412 10.94 5.57 23.63
C ARG A 412 10.46 7.03 23.71
N THR A 413 11.10 7.90 22.92
CA THR A 413 10.79 9.32 22.80
C THR A 413 10.42 9.68 21.36
N PRO A 414 9.45 10.60 21.14
CA PRO A 414 9.13 11.08 19.80
C PRO A 414 10.27 11.90 19.16
N ASP A 415 11.29 12.31 19.92
CA ASP A 415 12.38 13.17 19.45
C ASP A 415 13.06 12.66 18.17
N VAL A 416 13.23 11.33 18.06
CA VAL A 416 13.89 10.71 16.90
C VAL A 416 13.15 10.94 15.58
N LEU A 417 11.88 11.36 15.63
CA LEU A 417 11.07 11.63 14.45
C LEU A 417 11.27 13.05 13.90
N PHE A 418 11.98 13.92 14.61
CA PHE A 418 12.11 15.35 14.28
C PHE A 418 13.57 15.78 14.21
N SER A 419 13.85 16.80 13.41
CA SER A 419 15.18 17.41 13.34
C SER A 419 15.36 18.54 14.37
N THR A 420 14.27 19.08 14.92
CA THR A 420 14.30 20.15 15.93
C THR A 420 13.25 19.92 17.01
N THR A 421 13.52 20.44 18.21
CA THR A 421 12.55 20.42 19.32
C THR A 421 11.33 21.29 19.04
N LEU A 422 11.50 22.42 18.32
CA LEU A 422 10.40 23.30 17.94
C LEU A 422 9.37 22.58 17.07
N GLU A 423 9.83 21.88 16.03
CA GLU A 423 8.96 21.10 15.15
C GLU A 423 8.20 20.00 15.92
N ARG A 424 8.89 19.32 16.84
CA ARG A 424 8.29 18.30 17.71
C ARG A 424 7.17 18.93 18.54
N ASP A 425 7.44 20.03 19.23
CA ASP A 425 6.50 20.66 20.15
C ASP A 425 5.27 21.20 19.39
N GLU A 426 5.49 21.86 18.25
CA GLU A 426 4.40 22.28 17.34
C GLU A 426 3.57 21.09 16.85
N THR A 427 4.21 19.96 16.55
CA THR A 427 3.50 18.74 16.10
C THR A 427 2.67 18.14 17.23
N ILE A 428 3.21 18.09 18.44
CA ILE A 428 2.49 17.59 19.63
C ILE A 428 1.28 18.46 19.92
N ASP A 429 1.43 19.79 19.87
CA ASP A 429 0.34 20.73 20.13
C ASP A 429 -0.76 20.64 19.08
N ASN A 430 -0.40 20.45 17.81
CA ASN A 430 -1.36 20.36 16.72
C ASN A 430 -2.08 19.00 16.61
N PHE A 431 -1.43 17.89 17.02
CA PHE A 431 -1.94 16.53 16.72
C PHE A 431 -2.06 15.62 17.94
N ALA A 432 -1.17 15.69 18.92
CA ALA A 432 -1.18 14.79 20.07
C ALA A 432 -2.05 15.31 21.23
N ASN A 433 -2.21 16.64 21.35
CA ASN A 433 -3.01 17.27 22.41
C ASN A 433 -4.47 17.56 22.00
N LEU A 434 -4.91 17.20 20.79
CA LEU A 434 -6.26 17.53 20.28
C LEU A 434 -7.40 17.06 21.18
N ARG A 435 -7.25 15.91 21.87
CA ARG A 435 -8.27 15.41 22.80
C ARG A 435 -8.35 16.15 24.13
N LYS A 436 -7.34 16.96 24.48
CA LYS A 436 -7.38 17.84 25.65
C LYS A 436 -8.09 19.17 25.36
N ASN A 437 -8.38 19.48 24.10
CA ASN A 437 -9.06 20.71 23.73
C ASN A 437 -10.17 20.46 22.66
N PRO A 438 -11.40 20.10 23.07
CA PRO A 438 -12.51 19.77 22.17
C PRO A 438 -12.94 20.92 21.23
N ALA A 439 -12.44 22.14 21.44
CA ALA A 439 -12.67 23.29 20.55
C ALA A 439 -11.78 23.28 19.28
N ALA A 440 -10.73 22.46 19.24
CA ALA A 440 -9.77 22.41 18.14
C ALA A 440 -10.09 21.34 17.07
N VAL A 441 -11.16 20.56 17.24
CA VAL A 441 -11.57 19.56 16.25
C VAL A 441 -12.31 20.27 15.10
N PRO A 442 -11.74 20.35 13.88
CA PRO A 442 -12.47 20.90 12.74
C PRO A 442 -13.67 20.00 12.44
N LYS A 443 -14.87 20.61 12.45
CA LYS A 443 -16.18 19.94 12.27
C LYS A 443 -16.34 19.14 10.96
N THR A 444 -15.36 19.21 10.07
CA THR A 444 -15.36 18.57 8.75
C THR A 444 -14.66 17.20 8.71
N SER A 445 -14.20 16.67 9.84
CA SER A 445 -13.41 15.42 9.90
C SER A 445 -14.17 14.20 10.45
N MET A 446 -15.50 14.27 10.55
CA MET A 446 -16.36 13.09 10.72
C MET A 446 -17.13 12.81 9.44
N LEU A 447 -16.46 12.15 8.48
CA LEU A 447 -17.07 11.35 7.41
C LEU A 447 -16.14 10.18 7.10
#